data_AF-A0A164Y6M8-F1
#
_entry.id   AF-A0A164Y6M8-F1
#
_cell.length_a   1.000
_cell.length_b   1.000
_cell.length_c   1.000
_cell.angle_alpha   90.00
_cell.angle_beta   90.00
_cell.angle_gamma   90.00
#
_symmetry.space_group_name_H-M   'P 1'
#
loop_
_entity.id
_entity.type
_entity.pdbx_description
1 polymer ?
#
loop_
_entity_poly.entity_id
_entity_poly.type
_entity_poly.pdbx_seq_one_letter_code
_entity_poly.pdbx_strand_id
1 'polypeptide(L)'
;MHQMLTWVSIICSSRQSPIFLFVEKTKILLQVIDKSARLSRKCEPYTCRQTCAARAFFANGSSEEAITISFSITTMLNHLKYWCSLLIMISCHRTVVHGQVYALGSCPNLNVVSDFKIDQYLGKWYSNRSYFPFSQSGLECITAEYVKNGAKVTMKNVGIKKITRTRSTTSGTLRHVQPPNGKLSVSFFGDPIFFPPFCKATQGNANYWVLDTDYTSYSVVWSCMHFGIEPINTRTELNRIVWILTREQHPSNATIDAALTVLRKNGIDQSKLRLTNQQDC
;
A
#
# COMPACT_ATOMS: atom_id res chain seq x y z
N MET A 1 -14.37 16.34 23.59
CA MET A 1 -14.72 16.81 22.24
C MET A 1 -14.95 18.34 22.19
N HIS A 2 -14.25 19.14 23.01
CA HIS A 2 -14.39 20.61 23.03
C HIS A 2 -13.06 21.39 22.97
N GLN A 3 -11.92 20.70 22.78
CA GLN A 3 -10.60 21.35 22.68
C GLN A 3 -9.96 21.28 21.27
N MET A 4 -10.61 20.64 20.30
CA MET A 4 -10.13 20.58 18.90
C MET A 4 -10.71 21.67 17.99
N LEU A 5 -11.76 22.39 18.41
CA LEU A 5 -12.42 23.39 17.57
C LEU A 5 -11.90 24.83 17.74
N THR A 6 -11.07 25.10 18.75
CA THR A 6 -10.42 26.40 18.95
C THR A 6 -9.13 26.60 18.15
N TRP A 7 -8.52 25.51 17.64
CA TRP A 7 -7.32 25.60 16.81
C TRP A 7 -7.58 25.87 15.32
N VAL A 8 -8.80 25.60 14.83
CA VAL A 8 -9.16 25.80 13.41
C VAL A 8 -9.55 27.27 13.13
N SER A 9 -9.91 28.06 14.13
CA SER A 9 -10.40 29.44 13.93
C SER A 9 -9.30 30.51 13.97
N ILE A 10 -8.08 30.20 14.42
CA ILE A 10 -6.99 31.20 14.51
C ILE A 10 -6.21 31.33 13.19
N ILE A 11 -6.32 30.36 12.28
CA ILE A 11 -5.55 30.33 11.02
C ILE A 11 -6.15 31.27 9.95
N CYS A 12 -7.36 31.81 10.14
CA CYS A 12 -8.01 32.66 9.13
C CYS A 12 -7.87 34.19 9.33
N SER A 13 -7.09 34.70 10.30
CA SER A 13 -7.10 36.14 10.63
C SER A 13 -5.77 36.90 10.64
N SER A 14 -4.62 36.32 10.30
CA SER A 14 -3.37 37.11 10.19
C SER A 14 -2.78 37.04 8.78
N ARG A 15 -2.71 38.22 8.15
CA ARG A 15 -1.97 38.48 6.92
C ARG A 15 -0.48 38.24 7.17
N GLN A 16 0.00 37.01 6.98
CA GLN A 16 1.42 36.72 6.74
C GLN A 16 1.55 35.32 6.15
N SER A 17 1.43 35.24 4.82
CA SER A 17 1.71 34.00 4.10
C SER A 17 3.22 33.73 4.14
N PRO A 18 3.66 32.47 4.32
CA PRO A 18 5.09 32.09 4.30
C PRO A 18 5.77 32.41 2.95
N ILE A 19 4.98 32.60 1.89
CA ILE A 19 5.41 33.05 0.57
C ILE A 19 5.91 34.51 0.62
N PHE A 20 5.27 35.38 1.42
CA PHE A 20 5.65 36.80 1.51
C PHE A 20 7.02 36.98 2.18
N LEU A 21 7.27 36.23 3.26
CA LEU A 21 8.57 36.18 3.95
C LEU A 21 9.69 35.62 3.06
N PHE A 22 9.38 34.66 2.18
CA PHE A 22 10.33 34.13 1.21
C PHE A 22 10.69 35.16 0.13
N VAL A 23 9.70 35.87 -0.42
CA VAL A 23 9.91 36.92 -1.43
C VAL A 23 10.73 38.09 -0.85
N GLU A 24 10.46 38.48 0.39
CA GLU A 24 11.17 39.59 1.04
C GLU A 24 12.64 39.24 1.34
N LYS A 25 12.92 38.03 1.84
CA LYS A 25 14.29 37.55 2.05
C LYS A 25 15.08 37.37 0.74
N THR A 26 14.41 36.96 -0.33
CA THR A 26 15.05 36.82 -1.66
C THR A 26 15.40 38.18 -2.27
N LYS A 27 14.58 39.22 -2.03
CA LYS A 27 14.89 40.61 -2.45
C LYS A 27 16.13 41.16 -1.75
N ILE A 28 16.29 40.90 -0.45
CA ILE A 28 17.47 41.32 0.32
C ILE A 28 18.73 40.63 -0.21
N LEU A 29 18.66 39.33 -0.53
CA LEU A 29 19.78 38.59 -1.11
C LEU A 29 20.20 39.14 -2.48
N LEU A 30 19.25 39.49 -3.34
CA LEU A 30 19.52 40.09 -4.64
C LEU A 30 20.13 41.49 -4.52
N GLN A 31 19.72 42.29 -3.54
CA GLN A 31 20.33 43.60 -3.26
C GLN A 31 21.79 43.47 -2.78
N VAL A 32 22.11 42.45 -2.00
CA VAL A 32 23.48 42.17 -1.54
C VAL A 32 24.38 41.70 -2.69
N ILE A 33 23.86 40.83 -3.57
CA ILE A 33 24.58 40.34 -4.76
C ILE A 33 24.81 41.45 -5.77
N ASP A 34 23.84 42.34 -5.97
CA ASP A 34 23.98 43.44 -6.92
C ASP A 34 24.93 44.53 -6.40
N LYS A 35 24.99 44.74 -5.07
CA LYS A 35 25.98 45.63 -4.44
C LYS A 35 27.40 45.08 -4.55
N SER A 36 27.59 43.76 -4.44
CA SER A 36 28.90 43.12 -4.64
C SER A 36 29.34 43.11 -6.11
N ALA A 37 28.39 42.92 -7.05
CA ALA A 37 28.65 42.95 -8.50
C ALA A 37 28.92 44.36 -9.09
N ARG A 38 28.52 45.44 -8.39
CA ARG A 38 28.89 46.82 -8.75
C ARG A 38 30.28 47.22 -8.24
N LEU A 39 30.72 46.65 -7.12
CA LEU A 39 32.07 46.86 -6.56
C LEU A 39 33.14 46.14 -7.38
N SER A 40 32.83 44.98 -7.98
CA SER A 40 33.76 44.25 -8.85
C SER A 40 34.00 44.91 -10.21
N ARG A 41 33.05 45.69 -10.73
CA ARG A 41 33.16 46.39 -12.02
C ARG A 41 34.00 47.69 -12.00
N LYS A 42 34.49 48.13 -10.84
CA LYS A 42 35.33 49.34 -10.70
C LYS A 42 36.85 49.08 -10.77
N CYS A 43 37.28 47.84 -10.98
CA CYS A 43 38.70 47.47 -10.99
C CYS A 43 39.12 46.85 -12.33
N GLU A 44 39.80 47.61 -13.19
CA GLU A 44 40.67 47.14 -14.31
C GLU A 44 41.57 48.31 -14.81
N PRO A 45 42.71 48.07 -15.49
CA PRO A 45 43.70 47.02 -15.29
C PRO A 45 45.15 47.56 -15.41
N TYR A 46 45.93 47.73 -14.32
CA TYR A 46 47.40 47.76 -14.44
C TYR A 46 48.07 47.14 -13.22
N THR A 47 48.53 45.91 -13.41
CA THR A 47 49.70 45.25 -12.81
C THR A 47 50.11 45.70 -11.39
N CYS A 48 49.68 44.97 -10.35
CA CYS A 48 50.56 44.43 -9.30
C CYS A 48 49.80 43.55 -8.29
N ARG A 49 50.27 42.31 -8.12
CA ARG A 49 50.08 41.38 -6.98
C ARG A 49 48.66 40.88 -6.63
N GLN A 50 48.48 39.58 -6.89
CA GLN A 50 47.46 38.66 -6.37
C GLN A 50 47.40 38.52 -4.82
N THR A 51 47.86 39.49 -4.04
CA THR A 51 47.86 39.43 -2.56
C THR A 51 47.16 40.60 -1.87
N CYS A 52 46.61 41.59 -2.59
CA CYS A 52 45.92 42.73 -1.98
C CYS A 52 44.38 42.66 -1.99
N ALA A 53 43.75 41.92 -2.91
CA ALA A 53 42.28 41.87 -2.97
C ALA A 53 41.65 41.09 -1.79
N ALA A 54 42.34 40.07 -1.27
CA ALA A 54 41.95 39.44 -0.01
C ALA A 54 42.17 40.40 1.18
N ARG A 55 43.23 41.22 1.17
CA ARG A 55 43.55 42.13 2.30
C ARG A 55 42.59 43.30 2.44
N ALA A 56 41.93 43.78 1.39
CA ALA A 56 40.97 44.88 1.51
C ALA A 56 39.63 44.46 2.14
N PHE A 57 39.25 43.18 2.04
CA PHE A 57 38.06 42.65 2.73
C PHE A 57 38.36 42.27 4.19
N PHE A 58 39.61 41.86 4.48
CA PHE A 58 40.07 41.55 5.85
C PHE A 58 40.54 42.76 6.66
N ALA A 59 40.64 43.95 6.08
CA ALA A 59 41.15 45.14 6.77
C ALA A 59 40.06 45.98 7.47
N ASN A 60 38.76 45.79 7.18
CA ASN A 60 37.70 46.64 7.73
C ASN A 60 36.36 45.96 8.06
N GLY A 61 36.22 44.64 7.82
CA GLY A 61 35.07 43.87 8.30
C GLY A 61 35.51 43.03 9.49
N SER A 62 34.85 43.18 10.65
CA SER A 62 35.15 42.34 11.80
C SER A 62 35.00 40.87 11.40
N SER A 63 35.87 40.01 11.91
CA SER A 63 35.79 38.55 11.71
C SER A 63 34.40 37.99 11.98
N GLU A 64 33.60 38.67 12.80
CA GLU A 64 32.20 38.34 13.12
C GLU A 64 31.24 38.46 11.91
N GLU A 65 31.39 39.44 11.02
CA GLU A 65 30.49 39.60 9.86
C GLU A 65 30.69 38.48 8.83
N ALA A 66 31.95 38.09 8.57
CA ALA A 66 32.28 36.99 7.68
C ALA A 66 31.81 35.62 8.24
N ILE A 67 31.93 35.42 9.55
CA ILE A 67 31.41 34.22 10.24
C ILE A 67 29.88 34.18 10.17
N THR A 68 29.22 35.32 10.34
CA THR A 68 27.74 35.43 10.31
C THR A 68 27.17 35.14 8.92
N ILE A 69 27.83 35.61 7.85
CA ILE A 69 27.44 35.32 6.46
C ILE A 69 27.66 33.83 6.14
N SER A 70 28.80 33.25 6.56
CA SER A 70 29.09 31.82 6.38
C SER A 70 28.08 30.93 7.11
N PHE A 71 27.71 31.29 8.34
CA PHE A 71 26.68 30.59 9.12
C PHE A 71 25.30 30.70 8.46
N SER A 72 24.95 31.88 7.93
CA SER A 72 23.69 32.12 7.24
C SER A 72 23.56 31.34 5.92
N ILE A 73 24.63 31.29 5.11
CA ILE A 73 24.65 30.51 3.86
C ILE A 73 24.57 29.01 4.15
N THR A 74 25.32 28.53 5.16
CA THR A 74 25.27 27.11 5.57
C THR A 74 23.87 26.73 6.05
N THR A 75 23.20 27.61 6.79
CA THR A 75 21.84 27.41 7.27
C THR A 75 20.84 27.39 6.11
N MET A 76 20.95 28.32 5.16
CA MET A 76 20.13 28.35 3.95
C MET A 76 20.30 27.11 3.07
N LEU A 77 21.54 26.65 2.86
CA LEU A 77 21.84 25.43 2.10
C LEU A 77 21.31 24.17 2.81
N ASN A 78 21.35 24.13 4.14
CA ASN A 78 20.77 23.04 4.91
C ASN A 78 19.25 23.02 4.80
N HIS A 79 18.59 24.18 4.93
CA HIS A 79 17.14 24.27 4.68
C HIS A 79 16.78 23.82 3.27
N LEU A 80 17.51 24.27 2.24
CA LEU A 80 17.27 23.84 0.86
C LEU A 80 17.40 22.33 0.68
N LYS A 81 18.40 21.70 1.31
CA LYS A 81 18.54 20.23 1.33
C LYS A 81 17.34 19.56 1.99
N TYR A 82 16.90 20.02 3.17
CA TYR A 82 15.73 19.46 3.86
C TYR A 82 14.45 19.63 3.04
N TRP A 83 14.24 20.77 2.38
CA TRP A 83 13.10 21.02 1.51
C TRP A 83 13.13 20.14 0.25
N CYS A 84 14.29 19.98 -0.39
CA CYS A 84 14.45 19.05 -1.51
C CYS A 84 14.19 17.60 -1.08
N SER A 85 14.71 17.17 0.07
CA SER A 85 14.43 15.83 0.63
C SER A 85 12.95 15.63 0.94
N LEU A 86 12.28 16.65 1.50
CA LEU A 86 10.84 16.61 1.77
C LEU A 86 10.02 16.52 0.47
N LEU A 87 10.39 17.29 -0.57
CA LEU A 87 9.72 17.23 -1.87
C LEU A 87 9.93 15.88 -2.57
N ILE A 88 11.12 15.28 -2.45
CA ILE A 88 11.39 13.92 -2.96
C ILE A 88 10.53 12.89 -2.22
N MET A 89 10.40 12.98 -0.89
CA MET A 89 9.54 12.09 -0.10
C MET A 89 8.05 12.25 -0.45
N ILE A 90 7.57 13.49 -0.62
CA ILE A 90 6.18 13.78 -1.03
C ILE A 90 5.93 13.30 -2.48
N SER A 91 6.91 13.41 -3.37
CA SER A 91 6.83 12.88 -4.73
C SER A 91 6.81 11.34 -4.75
N CYS A 92 7.59 10.68 -3.90
CA CYS A 92 7.54 9.22 -3.72
C CYS A 92 6.19 8.72 -3.17
N HIS A 93 5.50 9.52 -2.35
CA HIS A 93 4.16 9.20 -1.85
C HIS A 93 3.06 9.15 -2.92
N ARG A 94 3.28 9.68 -4.13
CA ARG A 94 2.31 9.58 -5.24
C ARG A 94 2.31 8.22 -5.94
N THR A 95 3.18 7.29 -5.54
CA THR A 95 2.98 5.88 -5.89
C THR A 95 1.93 5.31 -4.93
N VAL A 96 0.64 5.40 -5.32
CA VAL A 96 -0.44 4.76 -4.57
C VAL A 96 -0.20 3.25 -4.64
N VAL A 97 0.37 2.72 -3.55
CA VAL A 97 0.47 1.29 -3.36
C VAL A 97 -0.95 0.80 -3.07
N HIS A 98 -1.59 0.17 -4.06
CA HIS A 98 -2.87 -0.53 -3.85
C HIS A 98 -2.64 -1.70 -2.88
N GLY A 99 -2.85 -1.44 -1.59
CA GLY A 99 -2.67 -2.37 -0.48
C GLY A 99 -3.90 -3.23 -0.16
N GLN A 100 -3.81 -3.99 0.94
CA GLN A 100 -4.87 -4.87 1.42
C GLN A 100 -6.13 -4.07 1.74
N VAL A 101 -7.31 -4.63 1.49
CA VAL A 101 -8.59 -3.96 1.77
C VAL A 101 -8.91 -4.08 3.27
N TYR A 102 -8.58 -3.03 4.01
CA TYR A 102 -8.98 -2.84 5.40
C TYR A 102 -10.38 -2.21 5.47
N ALA A 103 -11.19 -2.64 6.43
CA ALA A 103 -12.49 -2.04 6.72
C ALA A 103 -12.73 -2.04 8.22
N LEU A 104 -13.31 -0.96 8.75
CA LEU A 104 -13.68 -0.88 10.16
C LEU A 104 -15.05 -1.56 10.35
N GLY A 105 -15.18 -2.48 11.32
CA GLY A 105 -16.44 -3.17 11.60
C GLY A 105 -16.28 -4.62 12.04
N SER A 106 -17.41 -5.34 12.14
CA SER A 106 -17.47 -6.81 12.26
C SER A 106 -17.84 -7.46 10.92
N CYS A 107 -17.25 -8.62 10.61
CA CYS A 107 -17.41 -9.27 9.31
C CYS A 107 -18.89 -9.46 9.00
N PRO A 108 -19.36 -9.05 7.82
CA PRO A 108 -20.76 -9.18 7.46
C PRO A 108 -21.12 -10.67 7.43
N ASN A 109 -22.34 -10.98 7.88
CA ASN A 109 -22.87 -12.33 7.73
C ASN A 109 -23.36 -12.50 6.29
N LEU A 110 -22.53 -13.14 5.46
CA LEU A 110 -22.84 -13.40 4.07
C LEU A 110 -23.48 -14.77 3.91
N ASN A 111 -24.41 -14.87 2.95
CA ASN A 111 -24.96 -16.16 2.56
C ASN A 111 -23.91 -16.95 1.77
N VAL A 112 -23.80 -18.23 2.10
CA VAL A 112 -22.93 -19.19 1.42
C VAL A 112 -23.79 -20.26 0.75
N VAL A 113 -23.19 -21.02 -0.16
CA VAL A 113 -23.82 -22.22 -0.73
C VAL A 113 -24.26 -23.15 0.41
N SER A 114 -25.56 -23.48 0.50
CA SER A 114 -26.13 -24.21 1.63
C SER A 114 -25.86 -25.72 1.57
N ASP A 115 -25.82 -26.30 0.36
CA ASP A 115 -25.53 -27.72 0.10
C ASP A 115 -24.28 -27.87 -0.76
N PHE A 116 -23.14 -27.48 -0.19
CA PHE A 116 -21.85 -27.45 -0.85
C PHE A 116 -21.29 -28.86 -1.07
N LYS A 117 -21.06 -29.23 -2.33
CA LYS A 117 -20.54 -30.54 -2.74
C LYS A 117 -19.03 -30.50 -2.94
N ILE A 118 -18.29 -30.79 -1.88
CA ILE A 118 -16.81 -30.73 -1.91
C ILE A 118 -16.19 -31.60 -3.01
N ASP A 119 -16.76 -32.76 -3.31
CA ASP A 119 -16.24 -33.68 -4.32
C ASP A 119 -16.30 -33.09 -5.73
N GLN A 120 -17.32 -32.26 -6.03
CA GLN A 120 -17.41 -31.53 -7.30
C GLN A 120 -16.49 -30.30 -7.34
N TYR A 121 -16.08 -29.80 -6.17
CA TYR A 121 -15.18 -28.64 -6.05
C TYR A 121 -13.70 -29.00 -6.24
N LEU A 122 -13.35 -30.29 -6.19
CA LEU A 122 -11.98 -30.77 -6.35
C LEU A 122 -11.38 -30.41 -7.72
N GLY A 123 -10.06 -30.56 -7.83
CA GLY A 123 -9.27 -30.25 -9.00
C GLY A 123 -8.74 -28.83 -9.00
N LYS A 124 -8.32 -28.38 -10.19
CA LYS A 124 -7.63 -27.11 -10.37
C LYS A 124 -8.61 -25.96 -10.60
N TRP A 125 -8.26 -24.82 -10.02
CA TRP A 125 -8.91 -23.53 -10.18
C TRP A 125 -7.85 -22.46 -10.48
N TYR A 126 -8.18 -21.52 -11.36
CA TYR A 126 -7.36 -20.38 -11.71
C TYR A 126 -7.86 -19.15 -10.96
N SER A 127 -6.96 -18.43 -10.29
CA SER A 127 -7.30 -17.16 -9.65
C SER A 127 -7.43 -16.10 -10.73
N ASN A 128 -8.64 -15.71 -11.06
CA ASN A 128 -8.90 -14.75 -12.11
C ASN A 128 -8.84 -13.30 -11.58
N ARG A 129 -9.58 -13.02 -10.51
CA ARG A 129 -9.58 -11.71 -9.85
C ARG A 129 -9.58 -11.87 -8.33
N SER A 130 -8.96 -10.94 -7.63
CA SER A 130 -9.01 -10.93 -6.16
C SER A 130 -8.92 -9.53 -5.58
N TYR A 131 -9.40 -9.36 -4.35
CA TYR A 131 -8.93 -8.23 -3.52
C TYR A 131 -7.48 -8.48 -3.18
N PHE A 132 -6.65 -7.45 -3.28
CA PHE A 132 -5.19 -7.55 -3.10
C PHE A 132 -4.83 -8.42 -1.88
N PRO A 133 -4.41 -9.69 -2.07
CA PRO A 133 -3.96 -10.53 -0.98
C PRO A 133 -2.47 -10.25 -0.84
N PHE A 134 -2.03 -9.72 0.30
CA PHE A 134 -0.61 -9.44 0.52
C PHE A 134 0.29 -10.66 0.24
N SER A 135 -0.16 -11.86 0.60
CA SER A 135 0.55 -13.12 0.37
C SER A 135 0.70 -13.53 -1.10
N GLN A 136 -0.12 -12.95 -2.00
CA GLN A 136 -0.05 -13.17 -3.44
C GLN A 136 0.63 -11.99 -4.16
N SER A 137 1.15 -11.02 -3.40
CA SER A 137 1.85 -9.87 -3.96
C SER A 137 3.08 -10.30 -4.75
N GLY A 138 3.22 -9.77 -5.96
CA GLY A 138 4.33 -10.12 -6.85
C GLY A 138 4.21 -11.49 -7.53
N LEU A 139 3.07 -12.18 -7.40
CA LEU A 139 2.78 -13.42 -8.13
C LEU A 139 1.86 -13.18 -9.33
N GLU A 140 1.99 -14.07 -10.32
CA GLU A 140 1.10 -14.24 -11.46
C GLU A 140 0.88 -15.73 -11.75
N CYS A 141 0.03 -16.07 -12.72
CA CYS A 141 -0.29 -17.47 -13.06
C CYS A 141 -0.79 -18.28 -11.85
N ILE A 142 -1.58 -17.61 -11.00
CA ILE A 142 -1.95 -18.14 -9.69
C ILE A 142 -3.04 -19.19 -9.87
N THR A 143 -2.80 -20.38 -9.31
CA THR A 143 -3.72 -21.51 -9.35
C THR A 143 -3.87 -22.12 -7.97
N ALA A 144 -5.03 -22.70 -7.70
CA ALA A 144 -5.35 -23.44 -6.49
C ALA A 144 -5.86 -24.81 -6.90
N GLU A 145 -5.20 -25.87 -6.42
CA GLU A 145 -5.55 -27.25 -6.73
C GLU A 145 -5.99 -27.97 -5.46
N TYR A 146 -7.19 -28.54 -5.47
CA TYR A 146 -7.78 -29.27 -4.35
C TYR A 146 -7.80 -30.76 -4.65
N VAL A 147 -7.17 -31.56 -3.79
CA VAL A 147 -7.06 -33.01 -3.94
C VAL A 147 -7.56 -33.69 -2.68
N LYS A 148 -8.44 -34.68 -2.84
CA LYS A 148 -8.94 -35.50 -1.74
C LYS A 148 -8.03 -36.70 -1.51
N ASN A 149 -7.51 -36.82 -0.30
CA ASN A 149 -6.67 -37.92 0.16
C ASN A 149 -7.41 -38.62 1.31
N GLY A 150 -8.20 -39.64 0.95
CA GLY A 150 -9.11 -40.33 1.89
C GLY A 150 -10.17 -39.38 2.45
N ALA A 151 -10.18 -39.19 3.77
CA ALA A 151 -11.12 -38.30 4.45
C ALA A 151 -10.67 -36.82 4.51
N LYS A 152 -9.44 -36.50 4.08
CA LYS A 152 -8.88 -35.14 4.14
C LYS A 152 -8.78 -34.53 2.74
N VAL A 153 -9.03 -33.23 2.63
CA VAL A 153 -8.76 -32.49 1.40
C VAL A 153 -7.51 -31.64 1.61
N THR A 154 -6.53 -31.84 0.73
CA THR A 154 -5.30 -31.03 0.67
C THR A 154 -5.44 -30.02 -0.45
N MET A 155 -4.85 -28.84 -0.26
CA MET A 155 -4.82 -27.78 -1.25
C MET A 155 -3.38 -27.42 -1.58
N LYS A 156 -3.11 -27.14 -2.85
CA LYS A 156 -1.83 -26.65 -3.34
C LYS A 156 -2.05 -25.38 -4.15
N ASN A 157 -1.52 -24.27 -3.67
CA ASN A 157 -1.49 -23.02 -4.41
C ASN A 157 -0.15 -22.88 -5.12
N VAL A 158 -0.18 -22.53 -6.40
CA VAL A 158 1.01 -22.31 -7.23
C VAL A 158 0.92 -20.94 -7.87
N GLY A 159 2.02 -20.19 -7.90
CA GLY A 159 2.14 -18.96 -8.66
C GLY A 159 3.57 -18.79 -9.17
N ILE A 160 3.76 -17.86 -10.11
CA ILE A 160 5.06 -17.50 -10.67
C ILE A 160 5.44 -16.12 -10.13
N LYS A 161 6.67 -15.98 -9.62
CA LYS A 161 7.19 -14.68 -9.17
C LYS A 161 7.47 -13.80 -10.39
N LYS A 162 6.89 -12.60 -10.44
CA LYS A 162 7.02 -11.67 -11.59
C LYS A 162 8.46 -11.31 -11.95
N ILE A 163 9.33 -11.18 -10.94
CA ILE A 163 10.73 -10.73 -11.13
C ILE A 163 11.64 -11.90 -11.49
N THR A 164 11.63 -12.96 -10.67
CA THR A 164 12.57 -14.08 -10.82
C THR A 164 12.07 -15.16 -11.78
N ARG A 165 10.80 -15.10 -12.19
CA ARG A 165 10.11 -16.13 -13.01
C ARG A 165 10.19 -17.55 -12.43
N THR A 166 10.44 -17.66 -11.13
CA THR A 166 10.48 -18.93 -10.42
C THR A 166 9.12 -19.29 -9.85
N ARG A 167 8.85 -20.59 -9.77
CA ARG A 167 7.61 -21.14 -9.20
C ARG A 167 7.63 -20.97 -7.67
N SER A 168 6.55 -20.43 -7.14
CA SER A 168 6.23 -20.41 -5.71
C SER A 168 5.08 -21.39 -5.47
N THR A 169 5.17 -22.17 -4.38
CA THR A 169 4.16 -23.17 -4.04
C THR A 169 3.89 -23.14 -2.55
N THR A 170 2.61 -23.11 -2.19
CA THR A 170 2.15 -23.16 -0.81
C THR A 170 1.12 -24.27 -0.67
N SER A 171 1.35 -25.18 0.26
CA SER A 171 0.45 -26.30 0.51
C SER A 171 -0.35 -26.09 1.79
N GLY A 172 -1.53 -26.68 1.86
CA GLY A 172 -2.41 -26.59 3.01
C GLY A 172 -3.46 -27.71 3.06
N THR A 173 -4.34 -27.61 4.04
CA THR A 173 -5.51 -28.47 4.20
C THR A 173 -6.78 -27.66 4.19
N LEU A 174 -7.84 -28.28 3.69
CA LEU A 174 -9.19 -27.75 3.62
C LEU A 174 -10.09 -28.68 4.46
N ARG A 175 -10.86 -28.11 5.38
CA ARG A 175 -11.81 -28.84 6.22
C ARG A 175 -13.19 -28.17 6.18
N HIS A 176 -14.26 -28.96 6.11
CA HIS A 176 -15.61 -28.46 6.37
C HIS A 176 -15.77 -28.11 7.84
N VAL A 177 -16.19 -26.88 8.13
CA VAL A 177 -16.46 -26.44 9.50
C VAL A 177 -17.86 -26.83 9.92
N GLN A 178 -18.85 -26.62 9.04
CA GLN A 178 -20.25 -26.96 9.27
C GLN A 178 -20.87 -27.53 7.99
N PRO A 179 -20.67 -28.82 7.66
CA PRO A 179 -21.42 -29.45 6.58
C PRO A 179 -22.93 -29.32 6.81
N PRO A 180 -23.74 -29.15 5.76
CA PRO A 180 -23.39 -29.20 4.34
C PRO A 180 -22.99 -27.85 3.72
N ASN A 181 -22.85 -26.77 4.49
CA ASN A 181 -22.66 -25.44 3.91
C ASN A 181 -21.23 -25.17 3.40
N GLY A 182 -21.09 -24.12 2.58
CA GLY A 182 -19.84 -23.65 1.98
C GLY A 182 -18.91 -22.91 2.92
N LYS A 183 -19.04 -23.04 4.26
CA LYS A 183 -18.08 -22.48 5.23
C LYS A 183 -16.96 -23.48 5.48
N LEU A 184 -15.80 -23.18 4.91
CA LEU A 184 -14.60 -24.00 4.94
C LEU A 184 -13.52 -23.35 5.81
N SER A 185 -12.65 -24.19 6.35
CA SER A 185 -11.43 -23.81 7.05
C SER A 185 -10.24 -24.24 6.22
N VAL A 186 -9.45 -23.27 5.76
CA VAL A 186 -8.17 -23.47 5.09
C VAL A 186 -7.04 -23.22 6.08
N SER A 187 -6.11 -24.17 6.18
CA SER A 187 -4.87 -24.02 6.95
C SER A 187 -3.68 -24.24 6.03
N PHE A 188 -2.79 -23.26 5.91
CA PHE A 188 -1.53 -23.41 5.18
C PHE A 188 -0.48 -24.04 6.10
N PHE A 189 0.33 -24.94 5.55
CA PHE A 189 1.44 -25.55 6.27
C PHE A 189 2.62 -24.58 6.33
N GLY A 190 3.07 -24.23 7.54
CA GLY A 190 4.41 -23.68 7.77
C GLY A 190 4.64 -22.20 7.43
N ASP A 191 3.60 -21.40 7.18
CA ASP A 191 3.79 -19.98 6.86
C ASP A 191 3.02 -19.04 7.83
N PRO A 192 3.69 -18.47 8.84
CA PRO A 192 3.09 -17.57 9.83
C PRO A 192 2.65 -16.23 9.22
N ILE A 193 2.96 -15.96 7.95
CA ILE A 193 2.57 -14.73 7.24
C ILE A 193 1.09 -14.78 6.84
N PHE A 194 0.54 -15.96 6.52
CA PHE A 194 -0.85 -16.08 6.06
C PHE A 194 -1.86 -15.89 7.19
N PHE A 195 -1.50 -16.33 8.41
CA PHE A 195 -2.31 -16.19 9.61
C PHE A 195 -1.39 -15.85 10.79
N PRO A 196 -1.09 -14.57 11.02
CA PRO A 196 -0.40 -14.15 12.22
C PRO A 196 -1.15 -14.67 13.45
N PRO A 197 -0.48 -15.08 14.54
CA PRO A 197 -1.14 -15.65 15.72
C PRO A 197 -2.20 -14.73 16.36
N PHE A 198 -2.14 -13.43 16.06
CA PHE A 198 -3.08 -12.40 16.50
C PHE A 198 -4.31 -12.24 15.59
N CYS A 199 -4.34 -12.89 14.43
CA CYS A 199 -5.46 -12.89 13.48
C CYS A 199 -6.29 -14.17 13.67
N LYS A 200 -7.48 -14.06 14.26
CA LYS A 200 -8.38 -15.20 14.46
C LYS A 200 -9.40 -15.26 13.32
N ALA A 201 -9.60 -16.46 12.76
CA ALA A 201 -10.65 -16.72 11.78
C ALA A 201 -12.03 -16.54 12.41
N THR A 202 -12.95 -15.91 11.69
CA THR A 202 -14.26 -15.54 12.24
C THR A 202 -15.24 -16.71 12.19
N GLN A 203 -16.02 -16.90 13.26
CA GLN A 203 -17.08 -17.90 13.39
C GLN A 203 -16.64 -19.35 13.13
N GLY A 204 -16.31 -20.07 14.20
CA GLY A 204 -16.06 -21.52 14.13
C GLY A 204 -14.78 -21.93 13.40
N ASN A 205 -13.82 -21.02 13.25
CA ASN A 205 -12.59 -21.20 12.46
C ASN A 205 -12.78 -21.28 10.94
N ALA A 206 -13.94 -20.88 10.40
CA ALA A 206 -14.15 -20.82 8.95
C ALA A 206 -13.59 -19.52 8.35
N ASN A 207 -12.49 -19.62 7.61
CA ASN A 207 -11.82 -18.49 6.95
C ASN A 207 -11.95 -18.51 5.43
N TYR A 208 -12.69 -19.46 4.85
CA TYR A 208 -12.88 -19.61 3.42
C TYR A 208 -14.35 -19.91 3.14
N TRP A 209 -15.11 -18.90 2.73
CA TRP A 209 -16.55 -19.00 2.53
C TRP A 209 -16.85 -19.00 1.04
N VAL A 210 -17.41 -20.09 0.53
CA VAL A 210 -17.88 -20.15 -0.86
C VAL A 210 -19.26 -19.50 -0.92
N LEU A 211 -19.31 -18.26 -1.41
CA LEU A 211 -20.54 -17.50 -1.53
C LEU A 211 -21.46 -18.12 -2.57
N ASP A 212 -20.88 -18.50 -3.71
CA ASP A 212 -21.58 -19.12 -4.82
C ASP A 212 -20.58 -19.83 -5.76
N THR A 213 -21.00 -20.93 -6.37
CA THR A 213 -20.23 -21.66 -7.38
C THR A 213 -21.15 -22.55 -8.19
N ASP A 214 -20.86 -22.69 -9.48
CA ASP A 214 -21.48 -23.70 -10.34
C ASP A 214 -20.62 -24.98 -10.45
N TYR A 215 -19.51 -25.06 -9.70
CA TYR A 215 -18.49 -26.12 -9.67
C TYR A 215 -17.69 -26.32 -10.97
N THR A 216 -18.26 -25.96 -12.12
CA THR A 216 -17.73 -26.25 -13.45
C THR A 216 -17.15 -25.06 -14.18
N SER A 217 -17.47 -23.82 -13.80
CA SER A 217 -16.92 -22.63 -14.49
C SER A 217 -16.37 -21.57 -13.53
N TYR A 218 -17.06 -21.23 -12.43
CA TYR A 218 -16.64 -20.21 -11.48
C TYR A 218 -16.89 -20.59 -10.02
N SER A 219 -16.14 -19.94 -9.13
CA SER A 219 -16.38 -19.93 -7.69
C SER A 219 -16.05 -18.55 -7.13
N VAL A 220 -16.95 -18.02 -6.29
CA VAL A 220 -16.75 -16.76 -5.59
C VAL A 220 -16.52 -17.04 -4.12
N VAL A 221 -15.35 -16.66 -3.64
CA VAL A 221 -14.88 -16.96 -2.30
C VAL A 221 -14.65 -15.68 -1.53
N TRP A 222 -15.12 -15.69 -0.28
CA TRP A 222 -14.91 -14.64 0.70
C TRP A 222 -14.08 -15.15 1.86
N SER A 223 -13.12 -14.35 2.30
CA SER A 223 -12.42 -14.53 3.55
C SER A 223 -12.45 -13.23 4.33
N CYS A 224 -12.79 -13.34 5.61
CA CYS A 224 -12.77 -12.23 6.52
C CYS A 224 -12.09 -12.67 7.82
N MET A 225 -11.19 -11.84 8.33
CA MET A 225 -10.44 -12.09 9.55
C MET A 225 -10.56 -10.91 10.50
N HIS A 226 -10.71 -11.22 11.79
CA HIS A 226 -10.64 -10.23 12.86
C HIS A 226 -9.26 -10.25 13.50
N PHE A 227 -8.76 -9.06 13.81
CA PHE A 227 -7.62 -8.91 14.70
C PHE A 227 -8.15 -8.78 16.13
N GLY A 228 -7.60 -9.58 17.05
CA GLY A 228 -7.95 -9.52 18.45
C GLY A 228 -6.69 -9.51 19.31
N ILE A 229 -6.40 -8.39 19.96
CA ILE A 229 -5.40 -8.33 21.03
C ILE A 229 -6.16 -8.52 22.34
N GLU A 230 -6.04 -9.67 23.00
CA GLU A 230 -6.52 -9.79 24.38
C GLU A 230 -5.67 -8.86 25.27
N PRO A 231 -6.27 -8.03 26.16
CA PRO A 231 -7.66 -7.99 26.64
C PRO A 231 -8.55 -6.93 25.97
N ILE A 232 -8.07 -6.26 24.93
CA ILE A 232 -8.79 -5.21 24.24
C ILE A 232 -9.71 -5.89 23.20
N ASN A 233 -10.97 -6.12 23.57
CA ASN A 233 -12.02 -6.70 22.71
C ASN A 233 -12.41 -5.80 21.52
N THR A 234 -11.48 -5.08 20.91
CA THR A 234 -11.68 -4.39 19.65
C THR A 234 -11.77 -5.42 18.54
N ARG A 235 -12.99 -5.79 18.14
CA ARG A 235 -13.26 -6.52 16.89
C ARG A 235 -13.02 -5.58 15.71
N THR A 236 -11.77 -5.20 15.52
CA THR A 236 -11.37 -4.40 14.37
C THR A 236 -11.05 -5.37 13.25
N GLU A 237 -11.94 -5.45 12.27
CA GLU A 237 -11.64 -6.08 10.98
C GLU A 237 -10.38 -5.47 10.39
N LEU A 238 -9.43 -6.32 9.99
CA LEU A 238 -8.25 -5.85 9.27
C LEU A 238 -8.20 -6.44 7.86
N ASN A 239 -8.83 -7.59 7.59
CA ASN A 239 -8.58 -8.24 6.31
C ASN A 239 -9.84 -8.82 5.68
N ARG A 240 -10.26 -8.21 4.57
CA ARG A 240 -11.25 -8.73 3.64
C ARG A 240 -10.53 -9.19 2.38
N ILE A 241 -10.73 -10.45 2.02
CA ILE A 241 -10.21 -11.00 0.77
C ILE A 241 -11.36 -11.63 -0.01
N VAL A 242 -11.41 -11.30 -1.29
CA VAL A 242 -12.30 -11.90 -2.27
C VAL A 242 -11.43 -12.64 -3.27
N TRP A 243 -11.83 -13.84 -3.67
CA TRP A 243 -11.31 -14.48 -4.87
C TRP A 243 -12.45 -14.84 -5.81
N ILE A 244 -12.29 -14.47 -7.08
CA ILE A 244 -13.03 -15.05 -8.19
C ILE A 244 -12.10 -16.09 -8.81
N LEU A 245 -12.49 -17.35 -8.66
CA LEU A 245 -11.80 -18.50 -9.20
C LEU A 245 -12.54 -19.01 -10.43
N THR A 246 -11.82 -19.49 -11.43
CA THR A 246 -12.39 -20.06 -12.65
C THR A 246 -11.78 -21.41 -12.99
N ARG A 247 -12.54 -22.29 -13.66
CA ARG A 247 -12.00 -23.57 -14.14
C ARG A 247 -11.06 -23.40 -15.33
N GLU A 248 -11.37 -22.42 -16.18
CA GLU A 248 -10.53 -22.06 -17.32
C GLU A 248 -9.57 -20.93 -16.95
N GLN A 249 -8.38 -20.96 -17.55
CA GLN A 249 -7.37 -19.90 -17.41
C GLN A 249 -7.84 -18.59 -18.05
N HIS A 250 -8.57 -18.69 -19.17
CA HIS A 250 -9.17 -17.59 -19.91
C HIS A 250 -10.69 -17.83 -20.03
N PRO A 251 -11.46 -17.55 -18.98
CA PRO A 251 -12.90 -17.82 -18.92
C PRO A 251 -13.70 -16.88 -19.84
N SER A 252 -14.91 -17.30 -20.21
CA SER A 252 -15.85 -16.46 -20.95
C SER A 252 -16.30 -15.21 -20.16
N ASN A 253 -16.72 -14.17 -20.88
CA ASN A 253 -17.29 -12.98 -20.24
C ASN A 253 -18.54 -13.31 -19.40
N ALA A 254 -19.39 -14.22 -19.86
CA ALA A 254 -20.58 -14.66 -19.14
C ALA A 254 -20.24 -15.28 -17.77
N THR A 255 -19.18 -16.11 -17.72
CA THR A 255 -18.68 -16.70 -16.46
C THR A 255 -18.22 -15.62 -15.47
N ILE A 256 -17.52 -14.60 -15.97
CA ILE A 256 -17.08 -13.47 -15.14
C ILE A 256 -18.25 -12.64 -14.65
N ASP A 257 -19.22 -12.33 -15.52
CA ASP A 257 -20.39 -11.52 -15.16
C ASP A 257 -21.28 -12.22 -14.13
N ALA A 258 -21.40 -13.55 -14.19
CA ALA A 258 -22.04 -14.34 -13.16
C ALA A 258 -21.34 -14.18 -11.80
N ALA A 259 -20.02 -14.35 -11.74
CA ALA A 259 -19.23 -14.17 -10.53
C ALA A 259 -19.30 -12.74 -9.97
N LEU A 260 -19.22 -11.71 -10.83
CA LEU A 260 -19.36 -10.31 -10.42
C LEU A 260 -20.77 -10.01 -9.90
N THR A 261 -21.80 -10.66 -10.43
CA THR A 261 -23.18 -10.52 -9.94
C THR A 261 -23.34 -11.04 -8.52
N VAL A 262 -22.65 -12.13 -8.15
CA VAL A 262 -22.61 -12.64 -6.77
C VAL A 262 -22.05 -11.59 -5.82
N LEU A 263 -20.95 -10.93 -6.20
CA LEU A 263 -20.37 -9.85 -5.39
C LEU A 263 -21.33 -8.68 -5.22
N ARG A 264 -22.00 -8.27 -6.31
CA ARG A 264 -23.01 -7.19 -6.29
C ARG A 264 -24.15 -7.50 -5.32
N LYS A 265 -24.71 -8.72 -5.40
CA LYS A 265 -25.81 -9.18 -4.54
C LYS A 265 -25.44 -9.17 -3.05
N ASN A 266 -24.17 -9.40 -2.74
CA ASN A 266 -23.65 -9.42 -1.37
C ASN A 266 -23.10 -8.04 -0.91
N GLY A 267 -23.26 -6.97 -1.70
CA GLY A 267 -22.76 -5.64 -1.36
C GLY A 267 -21.24 -5.53 -1.32
N ILE A 268 -20.54 -6.40 -2.06
CA ILE A 268 -19.07 -6.46 -2.10
C ILE A 268 -18.57 -5.55 -3.24
N ASP A 269 -17.75 -4.56 -2.89
CA ASP A 269 -17.23 -3.51 -3.78
C ASP A 269 -16.27 -4.03 -4.87
N GLN A 270 -16.78 -4.12 -6.09
CA GLN A 270 -16.02 -4.65 -7.24
C GLN A 270 -14.85 -3.76 -7.68
N SER A 271 -14.85 -2.47 -7.31
CA SER A 271 -13.80 -1.52 -7.73
C SER A 271 -12.41 -1.87 -7.14
N LYS A 272 -12.38 -2.71 -6.10
CA LYS A 272 -11.17 -3.19 -5.43
C LYS A 272 -10.63 -4.50 -6.00
N LEU A 273 -11.32 -5.10 -6.97
CA LEU A 273 -10.86 -6.32 -7.63
C LEU A 273 -9.66 -6.02 -8.53
N ARG A 274 -8.61 -6.81 -8.38
CA ARG A 274 -7.43 -6.80 -9.25
C ARG A 274 -7.46 -8.05 -10.12
N LEU A 275 -7.25 -7.86 -11.42
CA LEU A 275 -7.06 -8.96 -12.36
C LEU A 275 -5.69 -9.60 -12.12
N THR A 276 -5.69 -10.92 -11.98
CA THR A 276 -4.46 -11.72 -11.93
C THR A 276 -3.95 -11.90 -13.36
N ASN A 277 -2.67 -11.67 -13.61
CA ASN A 277 -2.08 -12.01 -14.90
C ASN A 277 -2.05 -13.54 -15.05
N GLN A 278 -2.73 -14.04 -16.08
CA GLN A 278 -2.79 -15.46 -16.45
C GLN A 278 -2.25 -15.69 -17.88
N GLN A 279 -1.54 -14.72 -18.45
CA GLN A 279 -0.89 -14.84 -19.76
C GLN A 279 0.55 -15.30 -19.58
N ASP A 280 1.10 -16.01 -20.57
CA ASP A 280 2.50 -16.47 -20.63
C ASP A 280 2.96 -17.19 -19.35
N CYS A 281 2.09 -18.09 -18.89
CA CYS A 281 2.36 -19.12 -17.89
C CYS A 281 2.95 -20.36 -18.59
#